data_AF-A0AAU1VZ01-F1
#
_entry.id   AF-A0AAU1VZ01-F1
#
_cell.length_a   1.000
_cell.length_b   1.000
_cell.length_c   1.000
_cell.angle_alpha   90.00
_cell.angle_beta   90.00
_cell.angle_gamma   90.00
#
_symmetry.space_group_name_H-M   'P 1'
#
loop_
_entity.id
_entity.type
_entity.pdbx_description
1 polymer ?
#
loop_
_entity_poly.entity_id
_entity_poly.type
_entity_poly.pdbx_seq_one_letter_code
_entity_poly.pdbx_strand_id
1 'polypeptide(L)'
;MTVTDTGDELSWLQRWYAAQCDGDWEHEWGVRIATLDNPGWTVDIDLEETSLAGRAYARTDLRRSDSDWVMTKVSDDVFQAACGPLNLGEVLSLFRQWATSTGRGDAT
;
A
#
# COMPACT_ATOMS: atom_id res chain seq x y z
N MET A 1 15.31 -21.38 -14.65
CA MET A 1 15.35 -20.18 -13.79
C MET A 1 14.16 -19.33 -14.15
N THR A 2 13.12 -19.31 -13.31
CA THR A 2 12.06 -18.32 -13.43
C THR A 2 12.64 -16.99 -12.98
N VAL A 3 12.77 -16.05 -13.91
CA VAL A 3 13.12 -14.66 -13.58
C VAL A 3 11.96 -14.11 -12.77
N THR A 4 12.15 -13.96 -11.47
CA THR A 4 11.28 -13.10 -10.66
C THR A 4 11.53 -11.69 -11.14
N ASP A 5 10.50 -11.02 -11.66
CA ASP A 5 10.53 -9.60 -11.98
C ASP A 5 10.73 -8.82 -10.67
N THR A 6 12.00 -8.62 -10.31
CA THR A 6 12.45 -7.81 -9.17
C THR A 6 12.43 -6.33 -9.54
N GLY A 7 11.27 -5.85 -10.00
CA GLY A 7 11.01 -4.41 -10.04
C GLY A 7 10.98 -3.88 -8.60
N ASP A 8 11.68 -2.76 -8.36
CA ASP A 8 11.63 -2.06 -7.09
C ASP A 8 10.18 -1.68 -6.72
N GLU A 9 9.92 -1.43 -5.44
CA GLU A 9 8.59 -1.17 -4.90
C GLU A 9 7.89 0.02 -5.57
N LEU A 10 8.63 1.07 -5.93
CA LEU A 10 8.08 2.22 -6.64
C LEU A 10 7.71 1.84 -8.08
N SER A 11 8.58 1.11 -8.79
CA SER A 11 8.27 0.59 -10.13
C SER A 11 7.05 -0.33 -10.13
N TRP A 12 6.85 -1.12 -9.07
CA TRP A 12 5.64 -1.94 -8.94
C TRP A 12 4.40 -1.06 -8.70
N LEU A 13 4.48 -0.07 -7.81
CA LEU A 13 3.38 0.85 -7.52
C LEU A 13 2.96 1.64 -8.77
N GLN A 14 3.91 2.10 -9.58
CA GLN A 14 3.64 2.78 -10.85
C GLN A 14 2.84 1.90 -11.82
N ARG A 15 3.18 0.61 -11.91
CA ARG A 15 2.45 -0.34 -12.77
C ARG A 15 1.08 -0.66 -12.19
N TRP A 16 0.97 -0.79 -10.87
CA TRP A 16 -0.32 -0.99 -10.20
C TRP A 16 -1.25 0.19 -10.45
N TYR A 17 -0.78 1.42 -10.26
CA TYR A 17 -1.52 2.65 -10.55
C TYR A 17 -1.97 2.70 -12.01
N ALA A 18 -1.05 2.49 -12.96
CA ALA A 18 -1.38 2.52 -14.39
C ALA A 18 -2.40 1.43 -14.79
N ALA A 19 -2.46 0.32 -14.05
CA ALA A 19 -3.46 -0.72 -14.27
C ALA A 19 -4.83 -0.39 -13.66
N GLN A 20 -4.92 0.61 -12.77
CA GLN A 20 -6.21 1.11 -12.27
C GLN A 20 -6.78 2.21 -13.17
N CYS A 21 -5.93 2.95 -13.90
CA CYS A 21 -6.39 3.98 -14.85
C CYS A 21 -7.19 3.34 -16.00
N ASP A 22 -8.50 3.52 -15.96
CA ASP A 22 -9.45 2.98 -16.94
C ASP A 22 -10.24 4.07 -17.67
N GLY A 23 -9.97 5.34 -17.38
CA GLY A 23 -10.65 6.50 -17.96
C GLY A 23 -11.55 7.24 -16.97
N ASP A 24 -11.91 6.60 -15.85
CA ASP A 24 -12.71 7.22 -14.78
C ASP A 24 -11.91 7.25 -13.47
N TRP A 25 -11.24 6.13 -13.12
CA TRP A 25 -10.57 5.99 -11.82
C TRP A 25 -9.55 7.09 -11.54
N GLU A 26 -8.73 7.47 -12.52
CA GLU A 26 -7.70 8.51 -12.37
C GLU A 26 -8.23 9.94 -12.15
N HIS A 27 -9.53 10.15 -12.34
CA HIS A 27 -10.18 11.45 -12.13
C HIS A 27 -10.70 11.62 -10.69
N GLU A 28 -10.99 10.52 -9.99
CA GLU A 28 -11.62 10.53 -8.66
C GLU A 28 -10.71 9.97 -7.56
N TRP A 29 -9.82 9.04 -7.92
CA TRP A 29 -9.00 8.25 -7.00
C TRP A 29 -7.51 8.38 -7.31
N GLY A 30 -6.66 7.97 -6.38
CA GLY A 30 -5.24 7.99 -6.64
C GLY A 30 -4.34 7.44 -5.54
N VAL A 31 -3.08 7.89 -5.62
CA VAL A 31 -2.02 7.58 -4.67
C VAL A 31 -1.47 8.89 -4.14
N ARG A 32 -1.50 9.06 -2.82
CA ARG A 32 -0.91 10.19 -2.12
C ARG A 32 0.24 9.73 -1.25
N ILE A 33 1.42 10.29 -1.49
CA ILE A 33 2.58 10.17 -0.59
C ILE A 33 2.92 11.58 -0.12
N ALA A 34 2.93 11.79 1.20
CA ALA A 34 3.27 13.08 1.80
C ALA A 34 4.13 12.90 3.04
N THR A 35 4.74 13.98 3.52
CA THR A 35 5.47 13.98 4.79
C THR A 35 4.51 14.22 5.96
N LEU A 36 4.91 13.76 7.15
CA LEU A 36 4.26 14.11 8.41
C LEU A 36 4.88 15.38 9.03
N ASP A 37 4.21 15.96 10.04
CA ASP A 37 4.74 17.09 10.81
C ASP A 37 5.94 16.71 11.69
N ASN A 38 6.08 15.42 11.99
CA ASN A 38 7.28 14.79 12.54
C ASN A 38 7.99 13.96 11.45
N PRO A 39 9.31 13.71 11.50
CA PRO A 39 9.99 13.05 10.39
C PRO A 39 9.35 11.70 10.04
N GLY A 40 8.89 11.56 8.80
CA GLY A 40 8.16 10.38 8.36
C GLY A 40 7.32 10.62 7.12
N TRP A 41 6.64 9.56 6.69
CA TRP A 41 5.78 9.56 5.51
C TRP A 41 4.37 9.13 5.89
N THR A 42 3.39 9.68 5.19
CA THR A 42 2.03 9.15 5.07
C THR A 42 1.81 8.67 3.65
N VAL A 43 1.11 7.55 3.50
CA VAL A 43 0.74 6.96 2.22
C VAL A 43 -0.73 6.60 2.26
N ASP A 44 -1.50 7.17 1.33
CA ASP A 44 -2.90 6.82 1.09
C ASP A 44 -3.02 6.31 -0.34
N ILE A 45 -3.63 5.14 -0.51
CA ILE A 45 -3.88 4.50 -1.80
C ILE A 45 -5.36 4.15 -1.83
N ASP A 46 -6.11 4.79 -2.72
CA ASP A 46 -7.52 4.50 -2.91
C ASP A 46 -7.68 3.09 -3.53
N LEU A 47 -8.67 2.35 -3.04
CA LEU A 47 -8.97 0.97 -3.45
C LEU A 47 -10.37 0.85 -4.04
N GLU A 48 -11.20 1.88 -3.88
CA GLU A 48 -12.52 1.99 -4.49
C GLU A 48 -12.43 1.70 -5.99
N GLU A 49 -13.40 0.98 -6.52
CA GLU A 49 -13.45 0.53 -7.92
C GLU A 49 -12.25 -0.32 -8.40
N THR A 50 -11.35 -0.72 -7.51
CA THR A 50 -10.31 -1.72 -7.82
C THR A 50 -10.73 -3.12 -7.36
N SER A 51 -10.00 -4.14 -7.82
CA SER A 51 -10.16 -5.52 -7.30
C SER A 51 -9.84 -5.69 -5.80
N LEU A 52 -9.33 -4.65 -5.14
CA LEU A 52 -9.00 -4.64 -3.71
C LEU A 52 -10.08 -4.00 -2.85
N ALA A 53 -11.13 -3.41 -3.43
CA ALA A 53 -12.26 -2.87 -2.69
C ALA A 53 -12.92 -3.94 -1.80
N GLY A 54 -13.27 -3.59 -0.57
CA GLY A 54 -13.86 -4.47 0.45
C GLY A 54 -12.95 -5.59 0.93
N ARG A 55 -11.69 -5.66 0.47
CA ARG A 55 -10.79 -6.75 0.82
C ARG A 55 -10.25 -6.57 2.23
N ALA A 56 -10.34 -7.64 3.03
CA ALA A 56 -9.81 -7.64 4.39
C ALA A 56 -8.29 -7.39 4.42
N TYR A 57 -7.87 -6.52 5.32
CA TYR A 57 -6.47 -6.21 5.59
C TYR A 57 -6.16 -6.39 7.08
N ALA A 58 -5.12 -7.16 7.39
CA ALA A 58 -4.63 -7.26 8.76
C ALA A 58 -3.77 -6.03 9.07
N ARG A 59 -4.26 -5.17 9.98
CA ARG A 59 -3.53 -3.98 10.44
C ARG A 59 -2.12 -4.34 10.91
N THR A 60 -1.12 -3.56 10.48
CA THR A 60 0.23 -3.60 11.05
C THR A 60 0.43 -2.40 11.97
N ASP A 61 1.03 -2.63 13.13
CA ASP A 61 1.47 -1.60 14.06
C ASP A 61 2.81 -2.07 14.65
N LEU A 62 3.90 -1.64 14.02
CA LEU A 62 5.24 -2.11 14.31
C LEU A 62 6.14 -0.92 14.63
N ARG A 63 6.68 -0.90 15.84
CA ARG A 63 7.58 0.16 16.31
C ARG A 63 8.90 -0.44 16.81
N ARG A 64 9.97 -0.21 16.04
CA ARG A 64 11.33 -0.67 16.35
C ARG A 64 12.14 0.42 17.05
N SER A 65 11.92 1.67 16.66
CA SER A 65 12.47 2.87 17.33
C SER A 65 11.60 4.11 17.05
N ASP A 66 12.05 5.29 17.47
CA ASP A 66 11.36 6.55 17.16
C ASP A 66 11.38 6.92 15.67
N SER A 67 12.38 6.46 14.91
CA SER A 67 12.52 6.71 13.47
C SER A 67 12.37 5.45 12.61
N ASP A 68 12.17 4.28 13.22
CA ASP A 68 11.96 3.00 12.53
C ASP A 68 10.65 2.40 13.01
N TRP A 69 9.60 2.68 12.26
CA TRP A 69 8.24 2.25 12.58
C TRP A 69 7.36 2.27 11.34
N VAL A 70 6.33 1.42 11.35
CA VAL A 70 5.35 1.27 10.29
C VAL A 70 3.98 1.01 10.93
N MET A 71 2.99 1.78 10.50
CA MET A 71 1.58 1.53 10.78
C MET A 71 0.83 1.47 9.46
N THR A 72 0.02 0.43 9.26
CA THR A 72 -0.80 0.25 8.06
C THR A 72 -2.19 -0.25 8.43
N LYS A 73 -3.22 0.20 7.73
CA LYS A 73 -4.59 -0.30 7.85
C LYS A 73 -5.33 -0.07 6.53
N VAL A 74 -6.48 -0.72 6.38
CA VAL A 74 -7.48 -0.33 5.38
C VAL A 74 -8.71 0.20 6.11
N SER A 75 -9.21 1.36 5.69
CA SER A 75 -10.44 1.99 6.19
C SER A 75 -11.10 2.70 5.03
N ASP A 76 -12.42 2.54 4.88
CA ASP A 76 -13.22 3.24 3.86
C ASP A 76 -12.62 3.08 2.45
N ASP A 77 -12.22 1.85 2.11
CA ASP A 77 -11.57 1.50 0.84
C ASP A 77 -10.32 2.33 0.51
N VAL A 78 -9.57 2.73 1.54
CA VAL A 78 -8.23 3.32 1.39
C VAL A 78 -7.22 2.50 2.18
N PHE A 79 -6.14 2.08 1.52
CA PHE A 79 -4.94 1.61 2.23
C PHE A 79 -4.21 2.83 2.79
N GLN A 80 -4.22 2.95 4.11
CA GLN A 80 -3.64 4.06 4.85
C GLN A 80 -2.41 3.58 5.59
N ALA A 81 -1.31 4.33 5.46
CA ALA A 81 -0.08 4.03 6.14
C ALA A 81 0.63 5.29 6.66
N ALA A 82 1.32 5.12 7.78
CA ALA A 82 2.26 6.10 8.30
C ALA A 82 3.54 5.37 8.70
N CYS A 83 4.70 5.96 8.44
CA CYS A 83 5.98 5.32 8.78
C CYS A 83 7.11 6.30 9.05
N GLY A 84 8.19 5.78 9.63
CA GLY A 84 9.44 6.50 9.85
C GLY A 84 10.10 6.96 8.53
N PRO A 85 11.05 7.90 8.59
CA PRO A 85 11.60 8.57 7.41
C PRO A 85 12.28 7.62 6.40
N LEU A 86 12.75 6.45 6.85
CA LEU A 86 13.43 5.46 6.01
C LEU A 86 12.59 4.19 5.75
N ASN A 87 11.30 4.19 6.12
CA ASN A 87 10.43 3.01 6.02
C ASN A 87 9.43 3.09 4.84
N LEU A 88 9.54 4.08 3.94
CA LEU A 88 8.61 4.21 2.80
C LEU A 88 8.61 2.94 1.92
N GLY A 89 9.79 2.40 1.59
CA GLY A 89 9.89 1.16 0.82
C GLY A 89 9.24 -0.03 1.53
N GLU A 90 9.33 -0.10 2.86
CA GLU A 90 8.69 -1.15 3.66
C GLU A 90 7.15 -1.06 3.56
N VAL A 91 6.59 0.15 3.65
CA VAL A 91 5.14 0.39 3.46
C VAL A 91 4.68 -0.04 2.08
N LEU A 92 5.41 0.34 1.02
CA LEU A 92 5.06 -0.04 -0.35
C LEU A 92 5.16 -1.56 -0.56
N SER A 93 6.14 -2.21 0.07
CA SER A 93 6.27 -3.66 0.05
C SER A 93 5.09 -4.36 0.74
N LEU A 94 4.62 -3.84 1.88
CA LEU A 94 3.44 -4.38 2.58
C LEU A 94 2.17 -4.26 1.72
N PHE A 95 1.98 -3.11 1.07
CA PHE A 95 0.87 -2.93 0.13
C PHE A 95 0.94 -3.94 -1.02
N ARG A 96 2.11 -4.05 -1.69
CA ARG A 96 2.35 -5.02 -2.77
C ARG A 96 2.05 -6.45 -2.34
N GLN A 97 2.59 -6.88 -1.20
CA GLN A 97 2.42 -8.24 -0.69
C GLN A 97 0.94 -8.54 -0.44
N TRP A 98 0.21 -7.61 0.17
CA TRP A 98 -1.22 -7.79 0.39
C TRP A 98 -2.01 -7.81 -0.93
N ALA A 99 -1.80 -6.82 -1.80
CA ALA A 99 -2.49 -6.70 -3.09
C ALA A 99 -2.34 -7.95 -3.96
N THR A 100 -1.16 -8.56 -3.93
CA THR A 100 -0.83 -9.76 -4.73
C THR A 100 -1.05 -11.09 -4.02
N SER A 101 -1.29 -11.09 -2.70
CA SER A 101 -1.62 -12.32 -1.99
C SER A 101 -2.90 -12.92 -2.56
N THR A 102 -2.99 -14.24 -2.69
CA THR A 102 -4.26 -14.88 -3.00
C THR A 102 -5.10 -14.90 -1.73
N GLY A 103 -6.32 -14.39 -1.77
CA GLY A 103 -7.23 -14.41 -0.62
C GLY A 103 -7.52 -15.85 -0.21
N ARG A 104 -6.74 -16.40 0.73
CA ARG A 104 -7.16 -17.60 1.45
C ARG A 104 -8.21 -17.12 2.44
N GLY A 105 -9.48 -17.27 2.04
CA GLY A 105 -10.59 -17.20 2.96
C GLY A 105 -10.45 -18.37 3.93
N ASP A 106 -9.84 -18.13 5.08
CA ASP A 106 -9.99 -19.03 6.21
C ASP A 106 -11.36 -18.75 6.82
N ALA A 107 -12.35 -19.47 6.29
CA ALA A 107 -13.57 -19.75 7.02
C ALA A 107 -13.19 -20.53 8.29
N THR A 108 -13.51 -19.99 9.46
CA THR A 108 -13.68 -20.76 10.70
C THR A 108 -14.87 -20.19 11.45
#